data_AF-A0A9D6QYT2-F1
#
_entry.id   AF-A0A9D6QYT2-F1
#
_cell.length_a   1.000
_cell.length_b   1.000
_cell.length_c   1.000
_cell.angle_alpha   90.00
_cell.angle_beta   90.00
_cell.angle_gamma   90.00
#
_symmetry.space_group_name_H-M   'P 1'
#
loop_
_entity.id
_entity.type
_entity.pdbx_description
1 polymer ?
#
loop_
_entity_poly.entity_id
_entity_poly.type
_entity_poly.pdbx_seq_one_letter_code
_entity_poly.pdbx_strand_id
1 'polypeptide(L)'
;MNLAITLAQLENEQLIRALDEAYLFKHALTQETAYQSLLRQSRRDIHRVVAETYEKLFADQLDDYAAILARHYAETDETGKVIEYETRAGDAAARVHAPLIALEHFAHALELVTRNGTAAMVAPTDLFLKKGRMLELAGRFEDALANYAAMETRARESKDRAMELAALIAQATIRSSTSAVR
;
A
#
# COMPACT_ATOMS: atom_id res chain seq x y z
N MET A 1 -26.93 -21.76 5.82
CA MET A 1 -26.87 -21.10 7.14
C MET A 1 -27.54 -19.74 7.01
N ASN A 2 -28.52 -19.43 7.86
CA ASN A 2 -29.26 -18.17 7.77
C ASN A 2 -28.50 -17.08 8.54
N LEU A 3 -27.92 -16.13 7.81
CA LEU A 3 -27.08 -15.06 8.37
C LEU A 3 -27.80 -14.25 9.46
N ALA A 4 -29.10 -13.95 9.26
CA ALA A 4 -29.88 -13.18 10.22
C ALA A 4 -30.04 -13.91 11.56
N ILE A 5 -30.24 -15.23 11.53
CA ILE A 5 -30.33 -16.05 12.74
C ILE A 5 -28.99 -16.07 13.48
N THR A 6 -27.88 -16.24 12.74
CA THR A 6 -26.54 -16.26 13.34
C THR A 6 -26.17 -14.92 13.97
N LEU A 7 -26.45 -13.79 13.30
CA LEU A 7 -26.17 -12.45 13.84
C LEU A 7 -27.00 -12.17 15.09
N ALA A 8 -28.29 -12.50 15.09
CA ALA A 8 -29.16 -12.35 16.26
C ALA A 8 -28.66 -13.18 17.46
N GLN A 9 -28.15 -14.39 17.21
CA GLN A 9 -27.57 -15.23 18.25
C GLN A 9 -26.29 -14.60 18.83
N LEU A 10 -25.35 -14.18 17.97
CA LEU A 10 -24.10 -13.54 18.40
C LEU A 10 -24.33 -12.23 19.16
N GLU A 11 -25.38 -11.49 18.81
CA GLU A 11 -25.79 -10.28 19.52
C GLU A 11 -26.37 -10.60 20.91
N ASN A 12 -27.25 -11.61 21.00
CA ASN A 12 -27.80 -12.07 22.28
C ASN A 12 -26.69 -12.57 23.22
N GLU A 13 -25.71 -13.30 22.68
CA GLU A 13 -24.51 -13.78 23.39
C GLU A 13 -23.50 -12.65 23.72
N GLN A 14 -23.81 -11.39 23.39
CA GLN A 14 -22.98 -10.21 23.66
C GLN A 14 -21.60 -10.24 22.99
N LEU A 15 -21.40 -11.04 21.94
CA LEU A 15 -20.14 -11.11 21.20
C LEU A 15 -20.02 -9.97 20.18
N ILE A 16 -21.14 -9.60 19.58
CA ILE A 16 -21.26 -8.46 18.67
C ILE A 16 -22.35 -7.49 19.16
N ARG A 17 -22.37 -6.29 18.58
CA ARG A 17 -23.47 -5.32 18.70
C ARG A 17 -23.90 -4.88 17.30
N ALA A 18 -25.20 -4.71 17.10
CA ALA A 18 -25.71 -4.03 15.91
C ALA A 18 -25.40 -2.53 15.96
N LEU A 19 -25.10 -1.99 14.79
CA LEU A 19 -25.21 -0.58 14.41
C LEU A 19 -26.27 -0.48 13.31
N ASP A 20 -26.60 0.74 12.86
CA ASP A 20 -27.67 0.95 11.86
C ASP A 20 -27.50 0.07 10.60
N GLU A 21 -26.28 0.04 10.03
CA GLU A 21 -25.98 -0.73 8.81
C GLU A 21 -24.76 -1.67 8.95
N ALA A 22 -24.33 -1.93 10.19
CA ALA A 22 -23.10 -2.70 10.43
C ALA A 22 -23.16 -3.48 11.76
N TYR A 23 -22.21 -4.39 11.94
CA TYR A 23 -21.99 -5.07 13.21
C TYR A 23 -20.55 -4.85 13.66
N LEU A 24 -20.38 -4.70 14.97
CA LEU A 24 -19.06 -4.60 15.60
C LEU A 24 -18.90 -5.67 16.66
N PHE A 25 -17.70 -6.24 16.77
CA PHE A 25 -17.33 -7.03 17.94
C PHE A 25 -17.35 -6.14 19.20
N LYS A 26 -17.88 -6.65 20.31
CA LYS A 26 -17.89 -5.91 21.58
C LYS A 26 -16.51 -5.82 22.22
N HIS A 27 -15.66 -6.82 21.99
CA HIS A 27 -14.33 -6.92 22.59
C HIS A 27 -13.28 -7.27 21.53
N ALA A 28 -12.19 -6.50 21.49
CA ALA A 28 -11.08 -6.73 20.57
C ALA A 28 -10.47 -8.12 20.73
N LEU A 29 -10.35 -8.62 21.97
CA LEU A 29 -9.82 -9.97 22.24
C LEU A 29 -10.71 -11.08 21.66
N THR A 30 -12.03 -10.91 21.71
CA THR A 30 -12.98 -11.86 21.09
C THR A 30 -12.82 -11.85 19.58
N GLN A 31 -12.73 -10.67 18.96
CA GLN A 31 -12.47 -10.53 17.53
C GLN A 31 -11.16 -11.23 17.13
N GLU A 32 -10.08 -10.95 17.87
CA GLU A 32 -8.76 -11.52 17.61
C GLU A 32 -8.79 -13.04 17.74
N THR A 33 -9.38 -13.57 18.82
CA THR A 33 -9.49 -15.02 19.05
C THR A 33 -10.31 -15.70 17.95
N ALA A 34 -11.46 -15.13 17.58
CA ALA A 34 -12.30 -15.64 16.50
C ALA A 34 -11.54 -15.61 15.17
N TYR A 35 -10.89 -14.48 14.86
CA TYR A 35 -10.11 -14.30 13.63
C TYR A 35 -8.92 -15.26 13.54
N GLN A 36 -8.18 -15.46 14.64
CA GLN A 36 -7.05 -16.39 14.70
C GLN A 36 -7.48 -17.86 14.66
N SER A 37 -8.71 -18.19 15.05
CA SER A 37 -9.24 -19.55 14.95
C SER A 37 -9.64 -19.98 13.53
N LEU A 38 -9.76 -19.02 12.60
CA LEU A 38 -10.02 -19.30 11.19
C LEU A 38 -8.83 -19.98 10.53
N LEU A 39 -9.12 -20.94 9.64
CA LEU A 39 -8.10 -21.48 8.74
C LEU A 39 -7.49 -20.37 7.89
N ARG A 40 -6.18 -20.46 7.61
CA ARG A 40 -5.48 -19.48 6.75
C ARG A 40 -6.19 -19.25 5.42
N GLN A 41 -6.70 -20.32 4.79
CA GLN A 41 -7.44 -20.22 3.54
C GLN A 41 -8.73 -19.39 3.70
N SER A 42 -9.52 -19.66 4.74
CA SER A 42 -10.75 -18.91 5.03
C SER A 42 -10.48 -17.44 5.30
N ARG A 43 -9.40 -17.10 6.02
CA ARG A 43 -8.98 -15.70 6.21
C ARG A 43 -8.69 -15.03 4.86
N ARG A 44 -7.87 -15.66 4.02
CA ARG A 44 -7.53 -15.14 2.69
C ARG A 44 -8.77 -14.89 1.84
N ASP A 45 -9.71 -15.83 1.84
CA ASP A 45 -10.94 -15.71 1.06
C ASP A 45 -11.85 -14.59 1.58
N ILE A 46 -11.99 -14.44 2.90
CA ILE A 46 -12.74 -13.32 3.51
C ILE A 46 -12.09 -11.97 3.15
N HIS A 47 -10.76 -11.86 3.27
CA HIS A 47 -10.04 -10.63 2.92
C HIS A 47 -10.20 -10.26 1.44
N ARG A 48 -10.13 -11.25 0.53
CA ARG A 48 -10.39 -11.04 -0.90
C ARG A 48 -11.82 -10.54 -1.14
N VAL A 49 -12.83 -11.20 -0.57
CA VAL A 49 -14.24 -10.81 -0.75
C VAL A 49 -14.49 -9.39 -0.24
N VAL A 50 -13.89 -9.00 0.90
CA VAL A 50 -14.01 -7.63 1.41
C VAL A 50 -13.39 -6.64 0.42
N ALA A 51 -12.16 -6.89 -0.05
CA ALA A 51 -11.50 -6.00 -0.99
C ALA A 51 -12.28 -5.84 -2.30
N GLU A 52 -12.72 -6.95 -2.91
CA GLU A 52 -13.56 -6.93 -4.12
C GLU A 52 -14.90 -6.21 -3.91
N THR A 53 -15.45 -6.26 -2.70
CA THR A 53 -16.68 -5.54 -2.35
C THR A 53 -16.43 -4.04 -2.30
N TYR A 54 -15.30 -3.60 -1.72
CA TYR A 54 -14.89 -2.18 -1.79
C TYR A 54 -14.69 -1.74 -3.25
N GLU A 55 -14.05 -2.57 -4.07
CA GLU A 55 -13.86 -2.29 -5.49
C GLU A 55 -15.18 -2.05 -6.24
N LYS A 56 -16.20 -2.87 -5.94
CA LYS A 56 -17.53 -2.79 -6.57
C LYS A 56 -18.35 -1.60 -6.06
N LEU A 57 -18.35 -1.37 -4.75
CA LEU A 57 -19.19 -0.34 -4.13
C LEU A 57 -18.64 1.07 -4.32
N PHE A 58 -17.32 1.22 -4.37
CA PHE A 58 -16.64 2.51 -4.41
C PHE A 58 -15.80 2.68 -5.67
N ALA A 59 -16.25 2.11 -6.80
CA ALA A 59 -15.51 2.09 -8.07
C ALA A 59 -14.99 3.48 -8.50
N ASP A 60 -15.76 4.54 -8.24
CA ASP A 60 -15.42 5.92 -8.60
C ASP A 60 -14.55 6.65 -7.54
N GLN A 61 -14.33 6.03 -6.38
CA GLN A 61 -13.66 6.63 -5.21
C GLN A 61 -12.59 5.70 -4.61
N LEU A 62 -12.07 4.77 -5.41
CA LEU A 62 -11.12 3.75 -4.93
C LEU A 62 -9.83 4.33 -4.34
N ASP A 63 -9.44 5.54 -4.73
CA ASP A 63 -8.27 6.22 -4.15
C ASP A 63 -8.47 6.57 -2.67
N ASP A 64 -9.70 6.91 -2.26
CA ASP A 64 -10.03 7.22 -0.86
C ASP A 64 -9.95 5.96 0.03
N TYR A 65 -10.12 4.78 -0.58
CA TYR A 65 -10.04 3.47 0.08
C TYR A 65 -8.76 2.71 -0.24
N ALA A 66 -7.80 3.30 -0.96
CA ALA A 66 -6.63 2.60 -1.47
C ALA A 66 -5.79 1.96 -0.35
N ALA A 67 -5.57 2.66 0.76
CA ALA A 67 -4.83 2.10 1.91
C ALA A 67 -5.57 0.90 2.55
N ILE A 68 -6.91 0.94 2.59
CA ILE A 68 -7.73 -0.16 3.11
C ILE A 68 -7.67 -1.36 2.15
N LEU A 69 -7.77 -1.11 0.84
CA LEU A 69 -7.67 -2.12 -0.21
C LEU A 69 -6.29 -2.80 -0.20
N ALA A 70 -5.21 -2.03 -0.09
CA ALA A 70 -3.84 -2.55 0.04
C ALA A 70 -3.73 -3.51 1.23
N ARG A 71 -4.23 -3.10 2.42
CA ARG A 71 -4.24 -3.94 3.62
C ARG A 71 -5.04 -5.23 3.44
N HIS A 72 -6.22 -5.17 2.82
CA HIS A 72 -7.01 -6.39 2.62
C HIS A 72 -6.35 -7.34 1.62
N TYR A 73 -5.84 -6.83 0.50
CA TYR A 73 -5.14 -7.67 -0.47
C TYR A 73 -3.80 -8.22 0.06
N ALA A 74 -3.14 -7.55 1.01
CA ALA A 74 -1.91 -8.04 1.63
C ALA A 74 -2.11 -9.34 2.43
N GLU A 75 -3.34 -9.60 2.89
CA GLU A 75 -3.73 -10.85 3.55
C GLU A 75 -4.20 -11.92 2.54
N THR A 76 -3.92 -11.73 1.24
CA THR A 76 -4.27 -12.65 0.14
C THR A 76 -3.02 -13.00 -0.68
N ASP A 77 -3.18 -13.74 -1.79
CA ASP A 77 -2.07 -14.03 -2.72
C ASP A 77 -2.02 -13.04 -3.90
N GLU A 78 -2.84 -11.98 -3.88
CA GLU A 78 -2.97 -11.02 -4.97
C GLU A 78 -1.91 -9.91 -4.88
N THR A 79 -0.63 -10.26 -4.93
CA THR A 79 0.46 -9.28 -4.75
C THR A 79 0.41 -8.13 -5.75
N GLY A 80 -0.07 -8.36 -6.97
CA GLY A 80 -0.28 -7.31 -7.97
C GLY A 80 -1.27 -6.24 -7.50
N LYS A 81 -2.37 -6.65 -6.84
CA LYS A 81 -3.35 -5.74 -6.25
C LYS A 81 -2.78 -4.97 -5.06
N VAL A 82 -1.94 -5.61 -4.25
CA VAL A 82 -1.24 -4.91 -3.15
C VAL A 82 -0.37 -3.79 -3.73
N ILE A 83 0.44 -4.08 -4.74
CA ILE A 83 1.30 -3.07 -5.39
C ILE A 83 0.47 -1.93 -5.97
N GLU A 84 -0.62 -2.24 -6.67
CA GLU A 84 -1.53 -1.25 -7.24
C GLU A 84 -2.06 -0.30 -6.16
N TYR A 85 -2.64 -0.86 -5.09
CA TYR A 85 -3.29 -0.04 -4.07
C TYR A 85 -2.33 0.65 -3.12
N GLU A 86 -1.15 0.09 -2.85
CA GLU A 86 -0.06 0.81 -2.17
C GLU A 86 0.38 2.02 -3.00
N THR A 87 0.54 1.85 -4.31
CA THR A 87 0.90 2.98 -5.20
C THR A 87 -0.17 4.07 -5.17
N ARG A 88 -1.45 3.69 -5.29
CA ARG A 88 -2.59 4.62 -5.24
C ARG A 88 -2.74 5.31 -3.88
N ALA A 89 -2.51 4.59 -2.78
CA ALA A 89 -2.54 5.15 -1.45
C ALA A 89 -1.42 6.17 -1.25
N GLY A 90 -0.22 5.87 -1.74
CA GLY A 90 0.90 6.83 -1.77
C GLY A 90 0.57 8.08 -2.58
N ASP A 91 -0.07 7.92 -3.74
CA ASP A 91 -0.50 9.04 -4.58
C ASP A 91 -1.60 9.89 -3.90
N ALA A 92 -2.57 9.26 -3.26
CA ALA A 92 -3.61 9.95 -2.51
C ALA A 92 -3.01 10.75 -1.34
N ALA A 93 -2.09 10.16 -0.58
CA ALA A 93 -1.37 10.84 0.49
C ALA A 93 -0.51 12.01 -0.01
N ALA A 94 0.15 11.84 -1.16
CA ALA A 94 0.94 12.90 -1.79
C ALA A 94 0.07 14.10 -2.22
N ARG A 95 -1.14 13.85 -2.77
CA ARG A 95 -2.09 14.90 -3.18
C ARG A 95 -2.57 15.77 -2.01
N VAL A 96 -2.68 15.20 -0.81
CA VAL A 96 -3.07 15.93 0.41
C VAL A 96 -1.87 16.43 1.22
N HIS A 97 -0.69 16.50 0.61
CA HIS A 97 0.56 17.00 1.21
C HIS A 97 0.97 16.24 2.50
N ALA A 98 0.79 14.92 2.51
CA ALA A 98 1.27 14.03 3.57
C ALA A 98 2.46 13.18 3.10
N PRO A 99 3.68 13.78 2.93
CA PRO A 99 4.81 13.10 2.31
C PRO A 99 5.27 11.87 3.11
N LEU A 100 5.21 11.90 4.45
CA LEU A 100 5.64 10.76 5.27
C LEU A 100 4.73 9.54 5.09
N ILE A 101 3.42 9.75 4.99
CA ILE A 101 2.45 8.67 4.72
C ILE A 101 2.65 8.14 3.30
N ALA A 102 2.85 9.03 2.33
CA ALA A 102 3.14 8.63 0.95
C ALA A 102 4.42 7.79 0.85
N LEU A 103 5.46 8.13 1.62
CA LEU A 103 6.71 7.37 1.66
C LEU A 103 6.53 5.94 2.15
N GLU A 104 5.71 5.73 3.18
CA GLU A 104 5.42 4.38 3.71
C GLU A 104 4.82 3.49 2.62
N HIS A 105 3.80 4.01 1.92
CA HIS A 105 3.13 3.31 0.83
C HIS A 105 4.03 3.05 -0.37
N PHE A 106 4.77 4.06 -0.86
CA PHE A 106 5.69 3.86 -1.98
C PHE A 106 6.86 2.94 -1.64
N ALA A 107 7.35 2.96 -0.40
CA ALA A 107 8.39 2.05 0.04
C ALA A 107 7.91 0.59 0.03
N HIS A 108 6.70 0.33 0.55
CA HIS A 108 6.13 -1.01 0.55
C HIS A 108 5.85 -1.53 -0.86
N ALA A 109 5.24 -0.70 -1.73
CA ALA A 109 5.06 -1.04 -3.15
C ALA A 109 6.41 -1.38 -3.83
N LEU A 110 7.44 -0.57 -3.59
CA LEU A 110 8.75 -0.75 -4.21
C LEU A 110 9.45 -2.02 -3.74
N GLU A 111 9.32 -2.38 -2.46
CA GLU A 111 9.82 -3.63 -1.90
C GLU A 111 9.18 -4.84 -2.61
N LEU A 112 7.86 -4.83 -2.78
CA LEU A 112 7.11 -5.90 -3.44
C LEU A 112 7.47 -6.02 -4.93
N VAL A 113 7.57 -4.91 -5.65
CA VAL A 113 7.98 -4.91 -7.07
C VAL A 113 9.42 -5.42 -7.23
N THR A 114 10.29 -5.07 -6.30
CA THR A 114 11.71 -5.47 -6.35
C THR A 114 11.87 -6.97 -6.11
N ARG A 115 11.09 -7.55 -5.18
CA ARG A 115 11.12 -8.98 -4.84
C ARG A 115 10.48 -9.88 -5.90
N ASN A 116 9.35 -9.46 -6.48
CA ASN A 116 8.56 -10.33 -7.36
C ASN A 116 8.92 -10.22 -8.86
N GLY A 117 9.84 -9.34 -9.22
CA GLY A 117 10.24 -9.14 -10.63
C GLY A 117 9.19 -8.43 -11.47
N THR A 118 9.36 -8.44 -12.80
CA THR A 118 8.59 -7.64 -13.78
C THR A 118 7.13 -8.06 -13.96
N ALA A 119 6.59 -8.94 -13.11
CA ALA A 119 5.16 -9.27 -13.08
C ALA A 119 4.29 -8.15 -12.49
N ALA A 120 4.91 -7.10 -11.93
CA ALA A 120 4.20 -5.94 -11.43
C ALA A 120 3.71 -5.02 -12.55
N MET A 121 2.45 -4.59 -12.44
CA MET A 121 1.79 -3.65 -13.36
C MET A 121 2.39 -2.23 -13.26
N VAL A 122 3.10 -1.94 -12.16
CA VAL A 122 3.76 -0.65 -11.88
C VAL A 122 5.27 -0.80 -12.09
N ALA A 123 5.85 0.08 -12.93
CA ALA A 123 7.28 0.08 -13.20
C ALA A 123 8.07 0.51 -11.93
N PRO A 124 9.14 -0.21 -11.54
CA PRO A 124 9.96 0.17 -10.39
C PRO A 124 10.47 1.61 -10.48
N THR A 125 10.80 2.07 -11.70
CA THR A 125 11.22 3.44 -12.01
C THR A 125 10.26 4.49 -11.46
N ASP A 126 8.96 4.30 -11.64
CA ASP A 126 7.93 5.25 -11.20
C ASP A 126 7.87 5.35 -9.67
N LEU A 127 7.94 4.21 -8.98
CA LEU A 127 7.98 4.16 -7.51
C LEU A 127 9.23 4.80 -6.93
N PHE A 128 10.41 4.58 -7.53
CA PHE A 128 11.64 5.26 -7.11
C PHE A 128 11.52 6.77 -7.25
N LEU A 129 10.95 7.27 -8.35
CA LEU A 129 10.77 8.70 -8.60
C LEU A 129 9.73 9.30 -7.65
N LYS A 130 8.58 8.67 -7.46
CA LYS A 130 7.54 9.10 -6.51
C LYS A 130 8.09 9.16 -5.08
N LYS A 131 8.76 8.10 -4.62
CA LYS A 131 9.40 8.06 -3.29
C LYS A 131 10.47 9.13 -3.14
N GLY A 132 11.37 9.27 -4.12
CA GLY A 132 12.41 10.30 -4.11
C GLY A 132 11.83 11.70 -4.02
N ARG A 133 10.77 11.99 -4.78
CA ARG A 133 10.06 13.27 -4.72
C ARG A 133 9.46 13.55 -3.34
N MET A 134 8.88 12.53 -2.69
CA MET A 134 8.36 12.69 -1.32
C MET A 134 9.48 12.95 -0.30
N LEU A 135 10.66 12.34 -0.47
CA LEU A 135 11.85 12.62 0.36
C LEU A 135 12.33 14.06 0.18
N GLU A 136 12.38 14.55 -1.06
CA GLU A 136 12.72 15.96 -1.36
C GLU A 136 11.72 16.93 -0.71
N LEU A 137 10.41 16.68 -0.83
CA LEU A 137 9.38 17.52 -0.22
C LEU A 137 9.45 17.51 1.31
N ALA A 138 9.93 16.41 1.91
CA ALA A 138 10.18 16.31 3.34
C ALA A 138 11.54 16.91 3.77
N GLY A 139 12.32 17.49 2.86
CA GLY A 139 13.65 18.03 3.13
C GLY A 139 14.73 16.96 3.40
N ARG A 140 14.43 15.69 3.15
CA ARG A 140 15.31 14.54 3.37
C ARG A 140 16.17 14.26 2.14
N PHE A 141 16.99 15.24 1.74
CA PHE A 141 17.76 15.19 0.50
C PHE A 141 18.80 14.05 0.46
N GLU A 142 19.44 13.75 1.58
CA GLU A 142 20.38 12.61 1.67
C GLU A 142 19.68 11.28 1.40
N ASP A 143 18.50 11.08 1.99
CA ASP A 143 17.69 9.89 1.75
C ASP A 143 17.19 9.83 0.30
N ALA A 144 16.85 10.98 -0.30
CA ALA A 144 16.46 11.05 -1.70
C ALA A 144 17.62 10.64 -2.63
N LEU A 145 18.83 11.12 -2.36
CA LEU A 145 20.04 10.71 -3.08
C LEU A 145 20.31 9.22 -2.93
N ALA A 146 20.19 8.68 -1.72
CA ALA A 146 20.35 7.24 -1.48
C ALA A 146 19.30 6.42 -2.25
N ASN A 147 18.05 6.88 -2.29
CA ASN A 147 16.99 6.27 -3.08
C ASN A 147 17.29 6.27 -4.59
N TYR A 148 17.76 7.38 -5.15
CA TYR A 148 18.12 7.46 -6.58
C TYR A 148 19.40 6.69 -6.91
N ALA A 149 20.35 6.56 -5.98
CA ALA A 149 21.52 5.69 -6.17
C ALA A 149 21.13 4.20 -6.18
N ALA A 150 20.16 3.79 -5.36
CA ALA A 150 19.59 2.45 -5.42
C ALA A 150 18.84 2.21 -6.75
N MET A 151 18.12 3.21 -7.25
CA MET A 151 17.48 3.18 -8.57
C MET A 151 18.49 2.97 -9.69
N GLU A 152 19.61 3.71 -9.69
CA GLU A 152 20.72 3.58 -10.65
C GLU A 152 21.33 2.17 -10.60
N THR A 153 21.59 1.66 -9.40
CA THR A 153 22.18 0.32 -9.20
C THR A 153 21.29 -0.75 -9.83
N ARG A 154 19.98 -0.72 -9.52
CA ARG A 154 19.01 -1.65 -10.11
C ARG A 154 18.93 -1.52 -11.63
N ALA A 155 18.92 -0.29 -12.15
CA ALA A 155 18.88 -0.04 -13.58
C ALA A 155 20.08 -0.66 -14.31
N ARG A 156 21.27 -0.61 -13.70
CA ARG A 156 22.47 -1.27 -14.25
C ARG A 156 22.38 -2.78 -14.21
N GLU A 157 21.87 -3.35 -13.12
CA GLU A 157 21.65 -4.79 -12.98
C GLU A 157 20.66 -5.32 -14.03
N SER A 158 19.58 -4.59 -14.29
CA SER A 158 18.58 -4.94 -15.30
C SER A 158 18.95 -4.49 -16.73
N LYS A 159 20.05 -3.75 -16.89
CA LYS A 159 20.45 -3.08 -18.14
C LYS A 159 19.39 -2.13 -18.72
N ASP A 160 18.56 -1.56 -17.85
CA ASP A 160 17.55 -0.56 -18.20
C ASP A 160 18.18 0.84 -18.29
N ARG A 161 18.53 1.25 -19.52
CA ARG A 161 19.15 2.56 -19.77
C ARG A 161 18.23 3.75 -19.49
N ALA A 162 16.91 3.58 -19.63
CA ALA A 162 15.96 4.65 -19.38
C ALA A 162 15.86 4.91 -17.87
N MET A 163 15.79 3.84 -17.06
CA MET A 163 15.82 3.93 -15.60
C MET A 163 17.15 4.49 -15.10
N GLU A 164 18.29 4.08 -15.69
CA GLU A 164 19.61 4.60 -15.33
C GLU A 164 19.70 6.11 -15.57
N LEU A 165 19.26 6.58 -16.75
CA LEU A 165 19.24 8.00 -17.07
C LEU A 165 18.34 8.80 -16.13
N ALA A 166 17.14 8.30 -15.83
CA ALA A 166 16.21 8.95 -14.91
C ALA A 166 16.82 9.11 -13.50
N ALA A 167 17.50 8.07 -13.01
CA ALA A 167 18.19 8.11 -11.72
C ALA A 167 19.32 9.15 -11.69
N LEU A 168 20.14 9.22 -12.75
CA LEU A 168 21.23 10.19 -12.87
C LEU A 168 20.72 11.64 -12.94
N ILE A 169 19.65 11.89 -13.68
CA ILE A 169 19.00 13.21 -13.77
C ILE A 169 18.49 13.65 -12.38
N ALA A 170 17.83 12.75 -11.66
CA ALA A 170 17.30 13.05 -10.33
C ALA A 170 18.43 13.37 -9.32
N GLN A 171 19.50 12.58 -9.31
CA GLN A 171 20.69 12.86 -8.48
C GLN A 171 21.35 14.19 -8.84
N ALA A 172 21.53 14.48 -10.13
CA ALA A 172 22.14 15.72 -10.60
C ALA A 172 21.31 16.94 -10.20
N THR A 173 19.98 16.84 -10.29
CA THR A 173 19.05 17.89 -9.88
C THR A 173 19.25 18.24 -8.41
N ILE A 174 19.24 17.25 -7.51
CA ILE A 174 19.47 17.49 -6.09
C ILE A 174 20.85 18.13 -5.87
N ARG A 175 21.94 17.51 -6.36
CA ARG A 175 23.31 18.00 -6.14
C ARG A 175 23.54 19.42 -6.67
N SER A 176 22.87 19.80 -7.76
CA SER A 176 22.95 21.16 -8.30
C SER A 176 22.28 22.17 -7.36
N SER A 177 21.13 21.81 -6.77
CA SER A 177 20.36 22.67 -5.87
C SER A 177 20.93 22.74 -4.44
N THR A 178 21.50 21.65 -3.91
CA THR A 178 22.07 21.58 -2.55
C THR A 178 23.54 22.01 -2.45
N SER A 179 24.17 22.38 -3.57
CA SER A 179 25.51 22.96 -3.58
C SER A 179 25.61 24.37 -2.96
N ALA A 180 24.47 24.97 -2.54
CA ALA A 180 24.41 26.30 -1.93
C ALA A 180 24.28 26.31 -0.39
N VAL A 181 24.26 25.16 0.29
CA VAL A 181 24.22 25.12 1.77
C VAL A 181 25.27 24.12 2.28
N ARG A 182 26.53 24.56 2.25
CA ARG A 182 27.57 24.07 3.16
C ARG A 182 27.59 24.95 4.40
#